data_AF-S6GXT9-F1
#
_entry.id   AF-S6GXT9-F1
#
_cell.length_a   1.000
_cell.length_b   1.000
_cell.length_c   1.000
_cell.angle_alpha   90.00
_cell.angle_beta   90.00
_cell.angle_gamma   90.00
#
_symmetry.space_group_name_H-M   'P 1'
#
loop_
_entity.id
_entity.type
_entity.pdbx_description
1 polymer ?
#
loop_
_entity_poly.entity_id
_entity_poly.type
_entity_poly.pdbx_seq_one_letter_code
_entity_poly.pdbx_strand_id
1 'polypeptide(L)' 'MNLSDAFQVVESLSANDANHKIQSGWTLLAVVTTSHPNGELHPCYVLGKAKHAETTSSAQQST' A
#
# COMPACT_ATOMS: atom_id res chain seq x y z
N MET A 1 -5.83 7.48 2.57
CA MET A 1 -6.59 6.60 1.65
C MET A 1 -7.31 5.59 2.50
N ASN A 2 -8.60 5.38 2.28
CA ASN A 2 -9.33 4.28 2.89
C ASN A 2 -9.44 3.11 1.90
N LEU A 3 -9.75 1.91 2.41
CA LEU A 3 -9.87 0.70 1.58
C LEU A 3 -10.87 0.88 0.42
N SER A 4 -11.98 1.59 0.66
CA SER A 4 -13.01 1.91 -0.32
C SER A 4 -12.51 2.76 -1.49
N ASP A 5 -11.43 3.51 -1.29
CA ASP A 5 -10.84 4.42 -2.29
C ASP A 5 -9.73 3.74 -3.12
N ALA A 6 -9.31 2.53 -2.72
CA ALA A 6 -8.23 1.82 -3.38
C ALA A 6 -8.71 1.16 -4.67
N PHE A 7 -8.04 1.45 -5.78
CA PHE A 7 -8.28 0.80 -7.07
C PHE A 7 -7.71 -0.61 -7.10
N GLN A 8 -6.59 -0.81 -6.40
CA GLN A 8 -5.96 -2.10 -6.24
C GLN A 8 -5.57 -2.30 -4.78
N VAL A 9 -5.80 -3.50 -4.26
CA VAL A 9 -5.43 -3.90 -2.90
C VAL A 9 -4.58 -5.16 -2.99
N VAL A 10 -3.50 -5.20 -2.21
CA VAL A 10 -2.62 -6.36 -2.10
C VAL A 10 -2.23 -6.61 -0.66
N GLU A 11 -1.96 -7.87 -0.36
CA GLU A 11 -1.41 -8.30 0.91
C GLU A 11 0.09 -8.54 0.78
N SER A 12 0.85 -8.15 1.80
CA SER A 12 2.25 -8.50 1.96
C SER A 12 2.45 -9.21 3.29
N LEU A 13 3.17 -10.33 3.28
CA LEU A 13 3.47 -11.12 4.48
C LEU A 13 4.82 -10.74 5.10
N SER A 14 5.50 -9.72 4.58
CA SER A 14 6.76 -9.24 5.16
C SER A 14 6.83 -7.71 5.17
N ALA A 15 7.45 -7.17 6.23
CA ALA A 15 7.69 -5.74 6.33
C ALA A 15 8.56 -5.23 5.17
N ASN A 16 9.53 -6.04 4.71
CA ASN A 16 10.41 -5.68 3.61
C ASN A 16 9.66 -5.49 2.29
N ASP A 17 8.81 -6.45 1.92
CA ASP A 17 8.01 -6.36 0.70
C ASP A 17 6.94 -5.25 0.78
N ALA A 18 6.37 -5.01 1.97
CA ALA A 18 5.49 -3.88 2.21
C ALA A 18 6.21 -2.54 1.99
N ASN A 19 7.43 -2.40 2.52
CA ASN A 19 8.24 -1.18 2.34
C ASN A 19 8.62 -0.93 0.88
N HIS A 20 8.98 -1.97 0.11
CA HIS A 20 9.23 -1.84 -1.32
C HIS A 20 7.99 -1.34 -2.07
N LYS A 21 6.80 -1.85 -1.73
CA LYS A 21 5.54 -1.38 -2.32
C LYS A 21 5.23 0.06 -1.94
N ILE A 22 5.45 0.45 -0.69
CA ILE A 22 5.27 1.85 -0.24
C ILE A 22 6.17 2.79 -1.04
N GLN A 23 7.44 2.44 -1.21
CA GLN A 23 8.38 3.21 -2.04
C GLN A 23 7.95 3.28 -3.51
N SER A 24 7.21 2.28 -3.99
CA SER A 24 6.65 2.22 -5.35
C SER A 24 5.31 2.98 -5.49
N GLY A 25 4.90 3.75 -4.48
CA GLY A 25 3.69 4.57 -4.49
C GLY A 25 2.43 3.89 -3.96
N TRP A 26 2.57 2.77 -3.22
CA TRP A 26 1.45 2.18 -2.51
C TRP A 26 1.26 2.84 -1.14
N THR A 27 0.03 2.81 -0.62
CA THR A 27 -0.30 3.31 0.73
C THR A 27 -0.63 2.13 1.64
N LEU A 28 -0.04 2.09 2.83
CA LEU A 28 -0.42 1.12 3.86
C LEU A 28 -1.81 1.47 4.40
N LEU A 29 -2.75 0.51 4.34
CA LEU A 29 -4.14 0.70 4.77
C LEU A 29 -4.39 0.06 6.14
N ALA A 30 -3.87 -1.14 6.37
CA ALA A 30 -4.03 -1.87 7.62
C ALA A 30 -2.87 -2.84 7.85
N VAL A 31 -2.66 -3.21 9.11
CA VAL A 31 -1.84 -4.35 9.50
C VAL A 31 -2.73 -5.30 10.28
N VAL A 32 -2.90 -6.52 9.78
CA VAL A 32 -3.72 -7.56 10.40
C VAL A 32 -2.82 -8.74 10.79
N THR A 33 -3.19 -9.48 11.82
CA THR A 33 -2.48 -10.71 12.20
C THR A 33 -3.11 -11.90 11.50
N THR A 34 -2.33 -12.67 10.75
CA THR A 34 -2.77 -13.92 10.15
C THR A 34 -2.13 -15.10 10.86
N SER A 35 -2.90 -16.17 11.03
CA SER A 35 -2.43 -17.42 11.61
C SER A 35 -1.96 -18.36 10.51
N HIS A 36 -0.69 -18.76 10.57
CA HIS A 36 -0.14 -19.78 9.69
C HIS A 36 -0.63 -21.19 10.11
N PRO A 37 -0.57 -22.20 9.21
CA PRO A 37 -0.97 -23.57 9.54
C PRO A 37 -0.22 -24.19 10.74
N ASN A 38 0.96 -23.66 11.07
CA ASN A 38 1.75 -24.05 12.24
C ASN A 38 1.31 -23.37 13.55
N GLY A 39 0.28 -22.52 13.52
CA GLY A 39 -0.23 -21.78 14.68
C GLY A 39 0.52 -20.48 15.00
N GLU A 40 1.57 -20.13 14.25
CA GLU A 40 2.27 -18.86 14.44
C GLU A 40 1.45 -17.70 13.89
N LEU A 41 1.47 -16.58 14.64
CA LEU A 41 0.88 -15.32 14.20
C LEU A 41 1.93 -14.51 13.46
N HIS A 42 1.62 -14.15 12.21
CA HIS A 42 2.46 -13.29 11.38
C HIS A 42 1.70 -12.02 11.00
N PRO A 43 2.38 -10.86 10.96
CA PRO A 43 1.76 -9.64 10.48
C PRO A 43 1.56 -9.72 8.96
N CYS A 44 0.35 -9.39 8.52
CA CYS A 44 -0.02 -9.20 7.13
C CYS A 44 -0.34 -7.71 6.91
N TYR A 45 0.36 -7.12 5.94
CA TYR A 45 0.24 -5.72 5.59
C TYR A 45 -0.71 -5.59 4.40
N VAL A 46 -1.81 -4.86 4.57
CA VAL A 46 -2.76 -4.57 3.50
C VAL A 46 -2.39 -3.23 2.89
N LEU A 47 -2.02 -3.22 1.61
CA LEU A 47 -1.64 -2.02 0.87
C LEU A 47 -2.64 -1.71 -0.23
N GLY A 48 -2.95 -0.43 -0.38
CA GLY A 48 -3.82 0.11 -1.43
C GLY A 48 -3.04 0.96 -2.43
N LYS A 49 -3.39 0.87 -3.71
CA LYS A 49 -2.95 1.79 -4.75
C LYS A 49 -4.14 2.61 -5.24
N ALA A 50 -3.97 3.93 -5.26
CA ALA A 50 -4.94 4.81 -5.91
C ALA A 50 -4.91 4.55 -7.42
N LYS A 51 -6.06 4.64 -8.08
CA LYS A 51 -6.07 4.91 -9.52
C LYS A 51 -5.38 6.27 -9.66
N HIS A 52 -4.28 6.34 -10.39
CA HIS A 52 -3.56 7.59 -10.65
C HIS A 52 -4.57 8.73 -10.88
N ALA A 53 -4.71 9.65 -9.92
CA ALA A 53 -4.71 11.03 -10.33
C ALA A 53 -3.26 11.24 -10.75
N GLU A 54 -2.99 11.34 -12.04
CA GLU A 54 -1.71 11.84 -12.48
C GLU A 54 -1.42 13.09 -11.67
N THR A 55 -0.42 13.01 -10.82
CA THR A 55 0.22 14.19 -10.25
C THR A 55 0.82 14.93 -11.44
N THR A 56 0.00 15.70 -12.14
CA THR A 56 0.45 16.87 -12.89
C THR A 56 1.01 17.78 -11.80
N SER A 57 2.28 17.54 -11.48
CA SER A 57 3.12 18.49 -10.80
C SER A 57 3.18 19.68 -11.74
N SER A 58 2.23 20.59 -11.51
CA SER A 58 2.09 21.87 -12.18
C SER A 58 3.28 22.70 -11.72
N ALA A 59 4.41 22.51 -12.39
CA ALA A 59 5.38 23.59 -12.54
C ALA A 59 4.74 24.65 -13.45
N GLN A 60 3.79 25.39 -12.89
CA GLN A 60 3.35 26.67 -13.42
C GLN A 60 4.54 27.63 -13.40
N GLN A 61 4.91 28.08 -14.60
CA GLN A 61 5.11 29.50 -14.94
C GLN A 61 6.30 30.21 -14.23
N SER A 62 7.27 30.73 -14.97
CA SER A 62 7.22 32.14 -15.38
C SER A 62 8.26 32.45 -16.46
N THR A 63 7.76 33.13 -17.50
CA THR A 63 8.37 34.17 -18.36
C THR A 63 9.82 34.04 -18.81
#